data_AF-A0A1I4BAG3-F1
#
_entry.id   AF-A0A1I4BAG3-F1
#
_cell.length_a   1.000
_cell.length_b   1.000
_cell.length_c   1.000
_cell.angle_alpha   90.00
_cell.angle_beta   90.00
_cell.angle_gamma   90.00
#
_symmetry.space_group_name_H-M   'P 1'
#
loop_
_entity.id
_entity.type
_entity.pdbx_description
1 polymer ?
#
loop_
_entity_poly.entity_id
_entity_poly.type
_entity_poly.pdbx_seq_one_letter_code
_entity_poly.pdbx_strand_id
1 'polypeptide(L)' 'MPRSKTRALARAARPPVRGGADPMDDDSGRTAARMDYLRRDIRRRLKLMAAARAAREAERAGGDDRADGEA' A
#
# COMPACT_ATOMS: atom_id res chain seq x y z
N MET A 1 -43.26 25.76 -2.79
CA MET A 1 -42.73 25.36 -4.13
C MET A 1 -42.04 24.00 -4.01
N PRO A 2 -42.46 22.95 -4.75
CA PRO A 2 -41.85 21.63 -4.64
C PRO A 2 -40.51 21.61 -5.39
N ARG A 3 -39.41 21.78 -4.64
CA ARG A 3 -38.01 21.80 -5.15
C ARG A 3 -37.56 20.48 -5.81
N SER A 4 -38.36 19.42 -5.69
CA SER A 4 -38.04 18.08 -6.17
C SER A 4 -38.21 17.93 -7.69
N LYS A 5 -39.28 18.49 -8.29
CA LYS A 5 -39.53 18.40 -9.73
C LYS A 5 -38.48 19.18 -10.53
N THR A 6 -38.16 20.40 -10.12
CA THR A 6 -37.12 21.23 -10.77
C THR A 6 -35.73 20.62 -10.64
N ARG A 7 -35.38 20.04 -9.48
CA ARG A 7 -34.08 19.38 -9.28
C ARG A 7 -33.94 18.08 -10.07
N ALA A 8 -35.03 17.32 -10.23
CA ALA A 8 -35.06 16.13 -11.08
C ALA A 8 -34.87 16.50 -12.56
N LEU A 9 -35.54 17.56 -13.02
CA LEU A 9 -35.44 18.04 -14.40
C LEU A 9 -34.03 18.55 -14.73
N ALA A 10 -33.41 19.29 -13.80
CA ALA A 10 -32.02 19.75 -13.94
C ALA A 10 -31.00 18.58 -13.98
N ARG A 11 -31.27 17.47 -13.29
CA ARG A 11 -30.44 16.26 -13.37
C ARG A 11 -30.61 15.53 -14.70
N ALA A 12 -31.85 15.40 -15.19
CA ALA A 12 -32.13 14.77 -16.47
C ALA A 12 -31.58 15.57 -17.66
N ALA A 13 -31.54 16.90 -17.55
CA ALA A 13 -30.95 17.78 -18.55
C ALA A 13 -29.40 17.83 -18.50
N ARG A 14 -28.77 17.17 -17.52
CA ARG A 14 -27.31 17.13 -17.44
C ARG A 14 -26.79 16.18 -18.53
N PRO A 15 -25.98 16.65 -19.48
CA PRO A 15 -25.44 15.78 -20.51
C PRO A 15 -24.60 14.67 -19.85
N PRO A 16 -24.65 13.42 -20.36
CA PRO A 16 -23.78 12.37 -19.86
C PRO A 16 -22.34 12.82 -20.08
N VAL A 17 -21.58 12.91 -18.99
CA VAL A 17 -20.14 13.23 -19.05
C VAL A 17 -19.46 12.04 -19.69
N ARG A 18 -19.37 12.03 -21.02
CA ARG A 18 -18.55 11.08 -21.77
C ARG A 18 -17.09 11.46 -21.50
N GLY A 19 -16.35 10.58 -20.82
CA GLY A 19 -14.90 10.64 -20.80
C GLY A 19 -14.24 11.11 -19.49
N GLY A 20 -14.78 10.71 -18.34
CA GLY A 20 -13.97 10.67 -17.12
C GLY A 20 -13.45 9.26 -16.91
N ALA A 21 -12.36 8.86 -17.58
CA ALA A 21 -11.54 7.82 -16.97
C ALA A 21 -11.06 8.42 -15.65
N ASP A 22 -11.40 7.80 -14.52
CA ASP A 22 -10.84 8.22 -13.24
C ASP A 22 -9.31 8.13 -13.38
N PRO A 23 -8.55 9.23 -13.21
CA PRO A 23 -7.10 9.18 -13.27
C PRO A 23 -6.50 8.25 -12.20
N MET A 24 -7.29 7.83 -11.19
CA MET A 24 -6.91 6.82 -10.20
C MET A 24 -7.07 5.36 -10.70
N ASP A 25 -7.75 5.15 -11.83
CA ASP A 25 -7.95 3.83 -12.48
C ASP A 25 -6.95 3.58 -13.63
N ASP A 26 -5.84 4.33 -13.70
CA ASP A 26 -4.78 4.09 -14.67
C ASP A 26 -3.97 2.82 -14.33
N ASP A 27 -4.57 1.68 -14.65
CA ASP A 27 -3.95 0.35 -14.55
C ASP A 27 -3.00 0.03 -15.72
N SER A 28 -2.68 1.01 -16.58
CA SER A 28 -1.75 0.81 -17.71
C SER A 28 -0.37 0.30 -17.28
N GLY A 29 0.05 0.64 -16.05
CA GLY A 29 1.27 0.15 -15.44
C GLY A 29 1.15 -1.20 -14.73
N ARG A 30 -0.06 -1.73 -14.49
CA ARG A 30 -0.32 -2.93 -13.68
C ARG A 30 -0.23 -4.21 -14.51
N THR A 31 0.84 -4.36 -15.28
CA THR A 31 1.09 -5.61 -16.01
C THR A 31 1.45 -6.74 -15.04
N ALA A 32 1.05 -7.97 -15.36
CA ALA A 32 1.35 -9.15 -14.53
C ALA A 32 2.86 -9.27 -14.25
N ALA A 33 3.70 -9.09 -15.27
CA ALA A 33 5.16 -9.12 -15.14
C ALA A 33 5.70 -8.06 -14.15
N ARG A 34 5.17 -6.83 -14.19
CA ARG A 34 5.60 -5.76 -13.26
C ARG A 34 5.14 -6.05 -11.84
N MET A 35 3.94 -6.62 -11.67
CA MET A 35 3.42 -7.03 -10.37
C MET A 35 4.21 -8.18 -9.77
N ASP A 36 4.62 -9.16 -10.57
CA ASP A 36 5.45 -10.27 -10.11
C ASP A 36 6.85 -9.81 -9.68
N TYR A 37 7.46 -8.91 -10.45
CA TYR A 37 8.70 -8.26 -10.07
C TYR A 37 8.56 -7.52 -8.73
N LEU A 38 7.53 -6.68 -8.59
CA LEU A 38 7.29 -5.91 -7.37
C LEU A 38 7.09 -6.83 -6.16
N ARG A 39 6.27 -7.88 -6.30
CA ARG A 39 6.04 -8.88 -5.25
C ARG A 39 7.33 -9.62 -4.86
N ARG A 40 8.20 -9.92 -5.82
CA ARG A 40 9.51 -10.55 -5.56
C ARG A 40 10.44 -9.57 -4.82
N ASP A 41 10.49 -8.32 -5.24
CA ASP A 41 11.33 -7.29 -4.60
C ASP A 41 10.88 -7.02 -3.15
N ILE A 42 9.58 -6.86 -2.93
CA ILE A 42 9.01 -6.68 -1.58
C ILE A 42 9.38 -7.86 -0.68
N ARG A 43 9.17 -9.11 -1.15
CA ARG A 43 9.54 -10.30 -0.38
C ARG A 43 11.04 -10.34 -0.06
N ARG A 44 11.91 -9.94 -1.00
CA ARG A 44 13.36 -9.86 -0.76
C ARG A 44 13.68 -8.86 0.34
N ARG A 45 13.12 -7.65 0.27
CA ARG A 45 13.36 -6.59 1.26
C ARG A 45 12.89 -6.99 2.65
N LEU A 46 11.71 -7.60 2.76
CA LEU A 46 11.17 -8.07 4.04
C LEU A 46 12.06 -9.14 4.67
N LYS A 47 12.59 -10.09 3.88
CA LYS A 47 13.54 -11.09 4.37
C LYS A 47 14.82 -10.45 4.92
N LEU A 48 15.38 -9.47 4.21
CA LEU A 48 16.58 -8.75 4.67
C LEU A 48 16.31 -7.97 5.96
N MET A 49 15.17 -7.28 6.06
CA MET A 49 14.79 -6.58 7.29
C MET A 49 14.57 -7.53 8.46
N ALA A 50 13.96 -8.69 8.25
CA ALA A 50 13.78 -9.70 9.28
C ALA A 50 15.13 -10.23 9.78
N ALA A 51 16.07 -10.53 8.88
CA ALA A 51 17.41 -10.95 9.25
C ALA A 51 18.17 -9.85 10.03
N ALA A 52 18.08 -8.59 9.59
CA ALA A 52 18.69 -7.47 10.29
C ALA A 52 18.09 -7.27 11.69
N ARG A 53 16.78 -7.48 11.85
CA ARG A 53 16.12 -7.44 13.15
C ARG A 53 16.60 -8.57 14.06
N ALA A 54 16.67 -9.80 13.55
CA ALA A 54 17.17 -10.94 14.30
C ALA A 54 18.63 -10.75 14.76
N ALA A 55 19.48 -10.18 13.91
CA ALA A 55 20.86 -9.85 14.27
C ALA A 55 20.92 -8.85 15.44
N ARG A 56 20.10 -7.79 15.39
CA ARG A 56 20.01 -6.80 16.49
C ARG A 56 19.44 -7.39 17.79
N GLU A 57 18.48 -8.31 17.68
CA GLU A 57 17.93 -9.02 18.83
C GLU A 57 18.98 -9.97 19.45
N ALA A 58 19.77 -10.65 18.64
CA ALA A 58 20.89 -11.49 19.11
C ALA A 58 22.01 -10.67 19.76
N GLU A 59 22.34 -9.49 19.23
CA GLU A 59 23.31 -8.57 19.86
C GLU A 59 22.84 -8.09 21.24
N ARG A 60 21.53 -7.85 21.41
CA ARG A 60 20.95 -7.50 22.71
C ARG A 60 20.99 -8.68 23.67
N ALA A 61 20.53 -9.85 23.24
CA ALA A 61 20.50 -11.04 24.09
C ALA A 61 21.90 -11.48 24.54
N GLY A 62 22.89 -11.47 23.63
CA GLY A 62 24.29 -11.79 23.96
C GLY A 62 25.05 -10.68 24.71
N GLY A 63 24.42 -9.51 24.92
CA GLY A 63 24.92 -8.44 25.77
C GLY A 63 24.54 -8.64 27.24
N ASP A 64 23.37 -9.21 27.49
CA ASP A 64 22.86 -9.47 28.84
C ASP A 64 23.57 -10.68 29.49
N ASP A 65 23.87 -11.74 28.73
CA ASP A 65 24.57 -12.94 29.26
C ASP A 65 26.04 -12.70 29.67
N ARG A 66 26.66 -11.57 29.29
CA ARG A 66 28.05 -11.23 29.68
C ARG A 66 28.16 -10.45 30.98
N ALA A 67 27.07 -9.87 31.48
CA ALA A 67 27.10 -9.02 32.67
C ALA A 67 27.04 -9.81 33.99
N ASP A 68 26.64 -11.09 33.95
CA ASP A 68 26.40 -11.92 35.14
C ASP A 68 27.59 -12.85 35.50
N GLY A 69 28.72 -12.72 34.79
CA GLY A 69 29.90 -13.59 34.92
C GLY A 69 31.11 -13.01 35.68
N GLU A 70 31.02 -11.78 36.20
CA GLU A 70 32.04 -11.19 37.09
C GLU A 70 31.43 -10.91 38.47
N ALA A 71 31.52 -11.89 39.38
CA ALA A 71 31.32 -11.72 40.82
C ALA A 71 32.24 -12.67 41.60
#